data_AF-A0A7J3QAF1-F1
#
_entry.id   AF-A0A7J3QAF1-F1
#
_cell.length_a   1.000
_cell.length_b   1.000
_cell.length_c   1.000
_cell.angle_alpha   90.00
_cell.angle_beta   90.00
_cell.angle_gamma   90.00
#
_symmetry.space_group_name_H-M   'P 1'
#
loop_
_entity.id
_entity.type
_entity.pdbx_description
1 polymer ?
#
loop_
_entity_poly.entity_id
_entity_poly.type
_entity_poly.pdbx_seq_one_letter_code
_entity_poly.pdbx_strand_id
1 'polypeptide(L)'
;MNKTYSLLPHKYAESLLYVDLVDLLSVYRRFTKLTSLSQILGIRETSLSKYANGRIRPRTSKSISLIKTLTDAKLVREAVMEYLRNESLVDLLMDASFTKLIALSILEKVVSIFHGSRVETILTSSEAVLIASHVAHRLKSALLNIHVMRGSSRLKNIGNSVIILVMADEEIVKELAKVRAENRKVDVKYVFLMIYSNDVERLTSLFPNATVDCLIGSPT
;
A
#
# COMPACT_ATOMS: atom_id res chain seq x y z
N MET A 1 22.60 1.05 5.42
CA MET A 1 22.07 1.49 4.11
C MET A 1 20.80 0.71 3.81
N ASN A 2 19.64 1.37 3.77
CA ASN A 2 18.35 0.72 3.53
C ASN A 2 18.25 0.24 2.08
N LYS A 3 18.20 -1.08 1.89
CA LYS A 3 18.09 -1.78 0.60
C LYS A 3 16.74 -1.58 -0.11
N THR A 4 15.81 -0.82 0.47
CA THR A 4 14.45 -0.56 -0.02
C THR A 4 14.41 -0.03 -1.46
N TYR A 5 15.41 0.75 -1.88
CA TYR A 5 15.46 1.35 -3.22
C TYR A 5 16.42 0.65 -4.20
N SER A 6 17.01 -0.49 -3.81
CA SER A 6 18.01 -1.21 -4.63
C SER A 6 17.41 -2.03 -5.79
N LEU A 7 16.08 -2.00 -5.98
CA LEU A 7 15.37 -2.82 -6.97
C LEU A 7 15.05 -2.07 -8.29
N LEU A 8 15.39 -0.79 -8.40
CA LEU A 8 15.18 0.05 -9.59
C LEU A 8 16.52 0.64 -10.10
N PRO A 9 16.72 0.79 -11.42
CA PRO A 9 17.91 1.44 -11.96
C PRO A 9 18.10 2.84 -11.36
N HIS A 10 19.29 3.14 -10.83
CA HIS A 10 19.54 4.28 -9.92
C HIS A 10 18.96 5.63 -10.39
N LYS A 11 19.08 6.01 -11.67
CA LYS A 11 18.52 7.29 -12.19
C LYS A 11 16.99 7.29 -12.31
N TYR A 12 16.39 6.15 -12.65
CA TYR A 12 14.92 6.01 -12.70
C TYR A 12 14.33 6.00 -11.28
N ALA A 13 15.05 5.43 -10.31
CA ALA A 13 14.64 5.38 -8.92
C ALA A 13 14.53 6.78 -8.28
N GLU A 14 15.49 7.67 -8.56
CA GLU A 14 15.47 9.02 -7.99
C GLU A 14 14.36 9.90 -8.56
N SER A 15 14.09 9.79 -9.87
CA SER A 15 13.00 10.55 -10.50
C SER A 15 11.64 10.08 -9.99
N LEU A 16 11.46 8.77 -9.83
CA LEU A 16 10.25 8.18 -9.25
C LEU A 16 10.03 8.67 -7.81
N LEU A 17 11.08 8.71 -6.99
CA LEU A 17 11.04 9.26 -5.63
C LEU A 17 10.56 10.71 -5.59
N TYR A 18 10.99 11.53 -6.53
CA TYR A 18 10.56 12.92 -6.58
C TYR A 18 9.09 13.06 -6.96
N VAL A 19 8.64 12.32 -7.98
CA VAL A 19 7.24 12.30 -8.40
C VAL A 19 6.35 11.77 -7.26
N ASP A 20 6.76 10.70 -6.59
CA ASP A 20 6.06 10.15 -5.43
C ASP A 20 5.91 11.22 -4.32
N LEU A 21 6.97 11.97 -4.01
CA LEU A 21 6.89 13.05 -3.03
C LEU A 21 5.92 14.16 -3.44
N VAL A 22 5.96 14.62 -4.70
CA VAL A 22 5.09 15.71 -5.18
C VAL A 22 3.62 15.29 -5.13
N ASP A 23 3.31 14.07 -5.54
CA ASP A 23 1.95 13.53 -5.53
C ASP A 23 1.42 13.41 -4.10
N LEU A 24 2.22 12.85 -3.19
CA LEU A 24 1.85 12.74 -1.77
C LEU A 24 1.60 14.12 -1.16
N LEU A 25 2.50 15.09 -1.39
CA LEU A 25 2.30 16.46 -0.91
C LEU A 25 1.03 17.09 -1.48
N SER A 26 0.70 16.80 -2.74
CA SER A 26 -0.52 17.30 -3.37
C SER A 26 -1.78 16.71 -2.76
N VAL A 27 -1.77 15.42 -2.38
CA VAL A 27 -2.85 14.77 -1.62
C VAL A 27 -3.05 15.49 -0.29
N TYR A 28 -1.99 15.59 0.52
CA TYR A 28 -2.08 16.18 1.86
C TYR A 28 -2.52 17.65 1.87
N ARG A 29 -2.18 18.42 0.83
CA ARG A 29 -2.62 19.81 0.69
C ARG A 29 -4.12 20.00 0.47
N ARG A 30 -4.85 18.95 0.09
CA ARG A 30 -6.32 19.03 -0.11
C ARG A 30 -7.08 19.15 1.21
N PHE A 31 -6.52 18.62 2.30
CA PHE A 31 -7.20 18.55 3.60
C PHE A 31 -6.36 19.06 4.77
N THR A 32 -5.06 19.30 4.58
CA THR A 32 -4.17 19.85 5.61
C THR A 32 -3.64 21.20 5.16
N LYS A 33 -3.76 22.21 6.05
CA LYS A 33 -3.14 23.52 5.81
C LYS A 33 -1.62 23.36 5.68
N LEU A 34 -1.01 24.16 4.80
CA LEU A 34 0.43 24.11 4.54
C LEU A 34 1.26 24.30 5.82
N THR A 35 0.80 25.16 6.73
CA THR A 35 1.40 25.43 8.05
C THR A 35 1.49 24.16 8.89
N SER A 36 0.38 23.44 9.05
CA SER A 36 0.30 22.18 9.79
C SER A 36 1.14 21.09 9.13
N LEU A 37 1.08 20.96 7.80
CA LEU A 37 1.89 19.98 7.07
C LEU A 37 3.39 20.27 7.22
N SER A 38 3.79 21.54 7.28
CA SER A 38 5.18 21.95 7.52
C SER A 38 5.68 21.52 8.90
N GLN A 39 4.82 21.60 9.92
CA GLN A 39 5.11 21.17 11.29
C GLN A 39 5.27 19.65 11.36
N ILE A 40 4.33 18.91 10.76
CA ILE A 40 4.37 17.43 10.68
C ILE A 40 5.68 16.96 10.02
N LEU A 41 6.09 17.62 8.93
CA LEU A 41 7.26 17.24 8.14
C LEU A 41 8.58 17.84 8.64
N GLY A 42 8.55 18.71 9.66
CA GLY A 42 9.73 19.39 10.20
C GLY A 42 10.49 20.19 9.12
N ILE A 43 9.77 20.90 8.24
CA ILE A 43 10.34 21.70 7.16
C ILE A 43 9.70 23.08 7.12
N ARG A 44 10.46 24.10 6.68
CA ARG A 44 9.91 25.44 6.51
C ARG A 44 8.82 25.45 5.43
N GLU A 45 7.74 26.17 5.65
CA GLU A 45 6.62 26.32 4.71
C GLU A 45 7.06 26.77 3.31
N THR A 46 8.03 27.69 3.24
CA THR A 46 8.57 28.17 1.96
C THR A 46 9.25 27.05 1.16
N SER A 47 9.99 26.17 1.83
CA SER A 47 10.60 25.00 1.19
C SER A 47 9.55 23.97 0.79
N LEU A 48 8.58 23.70 1.68
CA LEU A 48 7.47 22.78 1.40
C LEU A 48 6.64 23.22 0.20
N SER A 49 6.31 24.51 0.11
CA SER A 49 5.63 25.11 -1.04
C SER A 49 6.43 24.92 -2.32
N LYS A 50 7.75 25.16 -2.30
CA LYS A 50 8.59 24.96 -3.48
C LYS A 50 8.68 23.48 -3.89
N TYR A 51 8.70 22.54 -2.93
CA TYR A 51 8.66 21.10 -3.21
C TYR A 51 7.32 20.69 -3.84
N ALA A 52 6.20 21.06 -3.21
CA ALA A 52 4.86 20.68 -3.65
C ALA A 52 4.51 21.23 -5.04
N ASN A 53 5.06 22.39 -5.40
CA ASN A 53 4.84 23.03 -6.71
C ASN A 53 5.91 22.64 -7.76
N GLY A 54 6.75 21.65 -7.48
CA GLY A 54 7.75 21.19 -8.46
C GLY A 54 8.91 22.16 -8.72
N ARG A 55 9.05 23.24 -7.94
CA ARG A 55 10.01 24.32 -8.23
C ARG A 55 11.44 23.99 -7.81
N ILE A 56 11.59 23.18 -6.76
CA ILE A 56 12.89 22.68 -6.31
C ILE A 56 12.77 21.19 -6.00
N ARG A 57 13.87 20.46 -6.15
CA ARG A 57 13.95 19.04 -5.84
C ARG A 57 14.74 18.84 -4.54
N PRO A 58 14.18 18.17 -3.52
CA PRO A 58 14.95 17.80 -2.35
C PRO A 58 16.01 16.74 -2.71
N ARG A 59 17.09 16.69 -1.93
CA ARG A 59 18.07 15.60 -2.02
C ARG A 59 17.39 14.25 -1.77
N THR A 60 17.87 13.19 -2.42
CA THR A 60 17.31 11.83 -2.35
C THR A 60 17.03 11.37 -0.90
N SER A 61 17.98 11.56 0.01
CA SER A 61 17.80 11.21 1.43
C SER A 61 16.67 11.98 2.13
N LYS A 62 16.48 13.26 1.79
CA LYS A 62 15.39 14.07 2.31
C LYS A 62 14.06 13.65 1.72
N SER A 63 14.00 13.34 0.41
CA SER A 63 12.78 12.81 -0.23
C SER A 63 12.33 11.51 0.43
N ILE A 64 13.25 10.57 0.66
CA ILE A 64 12.96 9.30 1.34
C ILE A 64 12.41 9.56 2.74
N SER A 65 13.06 10.44 3.51
CA SER A 65 12.59 10.81 4.85
C SER A 65 11.19 11.41 4.85
N LEU A 66 10.89 12.29 3.90
CA LEU A 66 9.58 12.94 3.80
C LEU A 66 8.49 11.95 3.36
N ILE A 67 8.77 11.11 2.36
CA ILE A 67 7.86 10.06 1.91
C ILE A 67 7.53 9.14 3.07
N LYS A 68 8.54 8.68 3.82
CA LYS A 68 8.33 7.80 4.97
C LYS A 68 7.38 8.41 6.02
N THR A 69 7.49 9.71 6.28
CA THR A 69 6.55 10.42 7.17
C THR A 69 5.15 10.53 6.55
N LEU A 70 5.07 10.84 5.26
CA LEU A 70 3.80 11.01 4.53
C LEU A 70 3.05 9.69 4.33
N THR A 71 3.75 8.55 4.34
CA THR A 71 3.19 7.21 4.21
C THR A 71 3.08 6.50 5.56
N ASP A 72 3.20 7.24 6.66
CA ASP A 72 2.95 6.70 7.99
C ASP A 72 1.48 6.28 8.12
N ALA A 73 1.23 5.09 8.68
CA ALA A 73 -0.09 4.49 8.72
C ALA A 73 -1.13 5.37 9.42
N LYS A 74 -0.74 6.10 10.48
CA LYS A 74 -1.64 7.01 11.19
C LYS A 74 -2.03 8.19 10.30
N LEU A 75 -1.05 8.81 9.65
CA LEU A 75 -1.27 9.97 8.79
C LEU A 75 -2.05 9.60 7.52
N VAL A 76 -1.83 8.40 6.96
CA VAL A 76 -2.60 7.87 5.82
C VAL A 76 -4.05 7.61 6.24
N ARG A 77 -4.26 7.01 7.42
CA ARG A 77 -5.62 6.80 7.97
C ARG A 77 -6.36 8.11 8.17
N GLU A 78 -5.72 9.12 8.75
CA GLU A 78 -6.31 10.45 8.94
C GLU A 78 -6.72 11.08 7.59
N ALA A 79 -5.83 11.03 6.59
CA ALA A 79 -6.11 11.51 5.24
C ALA A 79 -7.32 10.83 4.59
N VAL A 80 -7.36 9.50 4.66
CA VAL A 80 -8.43 8.69 4.09
C VAL A 80 -9.75 8.95 4.81
N MET A 81 -9.74 8.99 6.14
CA MET A 81 -10.95 9.29 6.92
C MET A 81 -11.47 10.70 6.63
N GLU A 82 -10.60 11.70 6.49
CA GLU A 82 -11.00 13.07 6.15
C GLU A 82 -11.64 13.14 4.76
N TYR A 83 -11.08 12.45 3.77
CA TYR A 83 -11.66 12.36 2.43
C TYR A 83 -13.05 11.72 2.45
N LEU A 84 -13.19 10.59 3.14
CA LEU A 84 -14.45 9.85 3.25
C LEU A 84 -15.54 10.55 4.08
N ARG A 85 -15.25 11.70 4.70
CA ARG A 85 -16.30 12.54 5.32
C ARG A 85 -17.22 13.18 4.28
N ASN A 86 -16.68 13.47 3.10
CA ASN A 86 -17.40 14.21 2.06
C ASN A 86 -17.60 13.41 0.78
N GLU A 87 -16.75 12.41 0.55
CA GLU A 87 -16.71 11.63 -0.70
C GLU A 87 -16.96 10.13 -0.42
N SER A 88 -17.34 9.38 -1.46
CA SER A 88 -17.57 7.94 -1.30
C SER A 88 -16.28 7.12 -1.34
N LEU A 89 -16.36 5.87 -0.89
CA LEU A 89 -15.26 4.90 -1.02
C LEU A 89 -14.87 4.67 -2.49
N VAL A 90 -15.85 4.67 -3.39
CA VAL A 90 -15.61 4.47 -4.83
C VAL A 90 -14.81 5.63 -5.39
N ASP A 91 -15.17 6.87 -5.03
CA ASP A 91 -14.44 8.08 -5.46
C ASP A 91 -12.99 8.04 -4.97
N LEU A 92 -12.77 7.61 -3.73
CA LEU A 92 -11.42 7.46 -3.17
C LEU A 92 -10.60 6.42 -3.96
N LEU A 93 -11.18 5.26 -4.27
CA LEU A 93 -10.51 4.21 -5.01
C LEU A 93 -10.21 4.60 -6.47
N MET A 94 -11.02 5.49 -7.05
CA MET A 94 -10.80 6.06 -8.38
C MET A 94 -9.82 7.24 -8.38
N ASP A 95 -9.59 7.90 -7.24
CA ASP A 95 -8.59 8.95 -7.13
C ASP A 95 -7.17 8.36 -7.12
N ALA A 96 -6.51 8.44 -8.27
CA ALA A 96 -5.15 7.94 -8.47
C ALA A 96 -4.13 8.43 -7.42
N SER A 97 -4.34 9.62 -6.86
CA SER A 97 -3.48 10.20 -5.84
C SER A 97 -3.62 9.45 -4.51
N PHE A 98 -4.85 9.11 -4.12
CA PHE A 98 -5.13 8.29 -2.93
C PHE A 98 -4.75 6.83 -3.15
N THR A 99 -5.04 6.26 -4.33
CA THR A 99 -4.58 4.90 -4.69
C THR A 99 -3.06 4.79 -4.51
N LYS A 100 -2.32 5.80 -4.97
CA LYS A 100 -0.87 5.87 -4.85
C LYS A 100 -0.39 6.06 -3.41
N LEU A 101 -1.03 6.94 -2.63
CA LEU A 101 -0.76 7.12 -1.21
C LEU A 101 -0.86 5.79 -0.44
N ILE A 102 -1.98 5.09 -0.62
CA ILE A 102 -2.24 3.81 0.06
C ILE A 102 -1.24 2.75 -0.41
N ALA A 103 -0.96 2.66 -1.72
CA ALA A 103 0.01 1.71 -2.26
C ALA A 103 1.43 1.95 -1.71
N LEU A 104 1.86 3.19 -1.55
CA LEU A 104 3.18 3.51 -0.99
C LEU A 104 3.24 3.20 0.51
N SER A 105 2.15 3.44 1.26
CA SER A 105 2.03 3.01 2.66
C SER A 105 2.16 1.48 2.81
N ILE A 106 1.47 0.72 1.94
CA ILE A 106 1.58 -0.74 1.90
C ILE A 106 3.01 -1.17 1.57
N LEU A 107 3.64 -0.51 0.60
CA LEU A 107 5.00 -0.86 0.15
C LEU A 107 6.03 -0.71 1.27
N GLU A 108 5.98 0.37 2.05
CA GLU A 108 6.87 0.56 3.21
C GLU A 108 6.71 -0.60 4.21
N LYS A 109 5.47 -1.00 4.50
CA LYS A 109 5.18 -2.11 5.40
C LYS A 109 5.68 -3.45 4.84
N VAL A 110 5.42 -3.74 3.57
CA VAL A 110 5.88 -4.97 2.90
C VAL A 110 7.39 -5.07 2.93
N VAL A 111 8.11 -3.98 2.61
CA VAL A 111 9.58 -3.98 2.66
C VAL A 111 10.08 -4.26 4.08
N SER A 112 9.42 -3.70 5.10
CA SER A 112 9.79 -3.96 6.49
C SER A 112 9.60 -5.43 6.88
N ILE A 113 8.50 -6.06 6.47
CA ILE A 113 8.17 -7.45 6.81
C ILE A 113 9.08 -8.45 6.08
N PHE A 114 9.37 -8.21 4.80
CA PHE A 114 10.10 -9.19 4.00
C PHE A 114 11.62 -9.08 4.15
N HIS A 115 12.17 -8.03 4.78
CA HIS A 115 13.59 -7.85 5.09
C HIS A 115 14.55 -8.12 3.89
N GLY A 116 14.13 -7.78 2.68
CA GLY A 116 14.90 -8.00 1.44
C GLY A 116 14.65 -9.35 0.76
N SER A 117 13.78 -10.19 1.30
CA SER A 117 13.20 -11.33 0.59
C SER A 117 12.33 -10.83 -0.56
N ARG A 118 12.36 -11.54 -1.69
CA ARG A 118 11.52 -11.21 -2.83
C ARG A 118 10.06 -11.57 -2.52
N VAL A 119 9.16 -10.62 -2.78
CA VAL A 119 7.72 -10.89 -2.89
C VAL A 119 7.47 -11.44 -4.29
N GLU A 120 6.97 -12.66 -4.36
CA GLU A 120 6.74 -13.36 -5.63
C GLU A 120 5.37 -13.00 -6.19
N THR A 121 4.36 -12.92 -5.32
CA THR A 121 2.97 -12.72 -5.73
C THR A 121 2.23 -11.72 -4.84
N ILE A 122 1.40 -10.90 -5.47
CA ILE A 122 0.35 -10.10 -4.82
C ILE A 122 -1.00 -10.68 -5.20
N LEU A 123 -1.74 -11.12 -4.19
CA LEU A 123 -3.13 -11.53 -4.32
C LEU A 123 -4.02 -10.32 -4.00
N THR A 124 -5.03 -10.07 -4.82
CA THR A 124 -5.91 -8.91 -4.65
C THR A 124 -7.38 -9.24 -4.85
N SER A 125 -8.27 -8.51 -4.18
CA SER A 125 -9.67 -8.43 -4.61
C SER A 125 -9.81 -7.55 -5.85
N SER A 126 -10.97 -7.58 -6.50
CA SER A 126 -11.23 -6.80 -7.73
C SER A 126 -11.21 -5.30 -7.47
N GLU A 127 -11.75 -4.88 -6.33
CA GLU A 127 -11.83 -3.49 -5.89
C GLU A 127 -10.46 -2.92 -5.54
N ALA A 128 -9.55 -3.77 -5.04
CA ALA A 128 -8.19 -3.38 -4.66
C ALA A 128 -7.18 -3.41 -5.82
N VAL A 129 -7.60 -3.79 -7.04
CA VAL A 129 -6.67 -4.11 -8.13
C VAL A 129 -5.77 -2.94 -8.52
N LEU A 130 -6.25 -1.70 -8.47
CA LEU A 130 -5.45 -0.51 -8.79
C LEU A 130 -4.34 -0.29 -7.74
N ILE A 131 -4.68 -0.40 -6.46
CA ILE A 131 -3.72 -0.31 -5.35
C ILE A 131 -2.68 -1.42 -5.50
N ALA A 132 -3.14 -2.67 -5.66
CA ALA A 132 -2.28 -3.84 -5.78
C ALA A 132 -1.36 -3.78 -7.00
N SER A 133 -1.83 -3.23 -8.12
CA SER A 133 -1.03 -3.02 -9.33
C SER A 133 0.16 -2.09 -9.08
N HIS A 134 -0.04 -1.01 -8.34
CA HIS A 134 1.05 -0.09 -7.97
C HIS A 134 2.12 -0.76 -7.09
N VAL A 135 1.70 -1.63 -6.16
CA VAL A 135 2.62 -2.37 -5.30
C VAL A 135 3.35 -3.45 -6.10
N ALA A 136 2.63 -4.24 -6.91
CA ALA A 136 3.18 -5.33 -7.72
C ALA A 136 4.21 -4.82 -8.72
N HIS A 137 3.91 -3.70 -9.38
CA HIS A 137 4.83 -3.07 -10.32
C HIS A 137 6.16 -2.67 -9.66
N ARG A 138 6.10 -2.05 -8.47
CA ARG A 138 7.31 -1.61 -7.75
C ARG A 138 8.12 -2.79 -7.20
N LEU A 139 7.46 -3.86 -6.77
CA LEU A 139 8.12 -5.06 -6.25
C LEU A 139 8.56 -6.04 -7.36
N LYS A 140 8.13 -5.82 -8.62
CA LYS A 140 8.31 -6.76 -9.74
C LYS A 140 7.76 -8.16 -9.40
N SER A 141 6.57 -8.18 -8.81
CA SER A 141 5.84 -9.38 -8.39
C SER A 141 4.71 -9.70 -9.38
N ALA A 142 4.29 -10.96 -9.43
CA ALA A 142 3.06 -11.33 -10.11
C ALA A 142 1.85 -10.70 -9.42
N LEU A 143 0.84 -10.28 -10.17
CA LEU A 143 -0.43 -9.79 -9.65
C LEU A 143 -1.53 -10.77 -10.03
N LEU A 144 -2.28 -11.27 -9.05
CA LEU A 144 -3.37 -12.20 -9.27
C LEU A 144 -4.64 -11.72 -8.57
N ASN A 145 -5.75 -11.68 -9.29
CA ASN A 145 -7.06 -11.35 -8.74
C ASN A 145 -7.77 -12.61 -8.27
N ILE A 146 -8.13 -12.65 -6.98
CA ILE A 146 -8.75 -13.79 -6.30
C ILE A 146 -10.07 -14.20 -6.97
N HIS A 147 -10.88 -13.25 -7.44
CA HIS A 147 -12.17 -13.55 -8.09
C HIS A 147 -11.99 -14.21 -9.46
N VAL A 148 -10.94 -13.81 -10.20
CA VAL A 148 -10.63 -14.33 -11.53
C VAL A 148 -9.96 -15.71 -11.46
N MET A 149 -9.35 -16.03 -10.32
CA MET A 149 -8.67 -17.31 -10.07
C MET A 149 -9.62 -18.49 -9.88
N ARG A 150 -10.94 -18.25 -9.73
CA ARG A 150 -11.96 -19.29 -9.56
C ARG A 150 -11.90 -20.32 -10.68
N GLY A 151 -11.62 -21.58 -10.31
CA GLY A 151 -11.61 -22.71 -11.24
C GLY A 151 -10.35 -22.83 -12.10
N SER A 152 -9.31 -22.03 -11.87
CA SER A 152 -8.05 -22.13 -12.61
C SER A 152 -7.08 -23.09 -11.91
N SER A 153 -6.78 -24.23 -12.54
CA SER A 153 -5.76 -25.20 -12.11
C SER A 153 -4.31 -24.71 -12.25
N ARG A 154 -4.11 -23.41 -12.56
CA ARG A 154 -2.82 -22.82 -12.94
C ARG A 154 -2.05 -22.21 -11.78
N LEU A 155 -2.61 -22.18 -10.58
CA LEU A 155 -1.93 -21.64 -9.42
C LEU A 155 -1.03 -22.70 -8.81
N LYS A 156 0.19 -22.79 -9.33
CA LYS A 156 1.26 -23.56 -8.72
C LYS A 156 2.37 -22.59 -8.33
N ASN A 157 2.85 -22.68 -7.10
CA ASN A 157 3.99 -21.91 -6.57
C ASN A 157 3.73 -20.41 -6.46
N ILE A 158 2.74 -20.01 -5.66
CA ILE A 158 2.45 -18.61 -5.33
C ILE A 158 3.57 -18.00 -4.45
N GLY A 159 4.19 -18.84 -3.61
CA GLY A 159 5.42 -18.49 -2.93
C GLY A 159 5.26 -17.39 -1.87
N ASN A 160 6.29 -16.54 -1.72
CA ASN A 160 6.28 -15.39 -0.82
C ASN A 160 5.23 -14.37 -1.26
N SER A 161 4.18 -14.20 -0.47
CA SER A 161 2.95 -13.54 -0.92
C SER A 161 2.48 -12.41 0.00
N VAL A 162 1.85 -11.43 -0.64
CA VAL A 162 1.10 -10.34 0.01
C VAL A 162 -0.35 -10.40 -0.46
N ILE A 163 -1.29 -10.17 0.45
CA ILE A 163 -2.71 -10.05 0.15
C ILE A 163 -3.13 -8.59 0.33
N ILE A 164 -3.82 -8.00 -0.64
CA ILE A 164 -4.34 -6.63 -0.58
C ILE A 164 -5.83 -6.65 -0.91
N LEU A 165 -6.67 -6.22 0.03
CA LEU A 165 -8.12 -6.23 -0.10
C LEU A 165 -8.69 -4.85 0.23
N VAL A 166 -9.83 -4.50 -0.36
CA VAL A 166 -10.64 -3.39 0.17
C VAL A 166 -11.34 -3.85 1.44
N MET A 167 -11.99 -5.00 1.39
CA MET A 167 -12.66 -5.63 2.51
C MET A 167 -12.55 -7.16 2.37
N ALA A 168 -12.62 -7.89 3.47
CA ALA A 168 -12.77 -9.33 3.44
C ALA A 168 -14.24 -9.70 3.58
N ASP A 169 -14.67 -10.65 2.77
CA ASP A 169 -15.97 -11.30 2.87
C ASP A 169 -15.80 -12.83 2.87
N GLU A 170 -16.90 -13.53 3.13
CA GLU A 170 -16.91 -14.99 3.18
C GLU A 170 -16.39 -15.64 1.87
N GLU A 171 -16.65 -15.01 0.73
CA GLU A 171 -16.31 -15.56 -0.57
C GLU A 171 -14.80 -15.48 -0.83
N ILE A 172 -14.19 -14.33 -0.56
CA ILE A 172 -12.74 -14.13 -0.58
C ILE A 172 -12.06 -15.10 0.38
N VAL A 173 -12.58 -15.26 1.61
CA VAL A 173 -12.02 -16.20 2.59
C VAL A 173 -12.06 -17.63 2.07
N LYS A 174 -13.19 -18.06 1.47
CA LYS A 174 -13.33 -19.40 0.87
C LYS A 174 -12.32 -19.62 -0.27
N GLU A 175 -12.15 -18.65 -1.15
CA GLU A 175 -11.20 -18.77 -2.26
C GLU A 175 -9.75 -18.78 -1.78
N LEU A 176 -9.38 -17.93 -0.82
CA LEU A 176 -8.05 -17.96 -0.21
C LEU A 176 -7.78 -19.28 0.52
N ALA A 177 -8.80 -19.89 1.13
CA ALA A 177 -8.67 -21.19 1.78
C ALA A 177 -8.38 -22.30 0.77
N LYS A 178 -9.05 -22.30 -0.39
CA LYS A 178 -8.75 -23.21 -1.50
C LYS A 178 -7.32 -23.00 -2.01
N VAL A 179 -6.93 -21.74 -2.23
CA VAL A 179 -5.57 -21.38 -2.66
C VAL A 179 -4.51 -21.95 -1.71
N ARG A 180 -4.71 -21.80 -0.40
CA ARG A 180 -3.82 -22.36 0.63
C ARG A 180 -3.79 -23.89 0.61
N ALA A 181 -4.95 -24.54 0.47
CA ALA A 181 -5.05 -26.00 0.45
C ALA A 181 -4.37 -26.62 -0.79
N GLU A 182 -4.50 -25.99 -1.95
CA GLU A 182 -3.98 -26.48 -3.22
C GLU A 182 -2.48 -26.22 -3.39
N ASN A 183 -1.93 -25.20 -2.71
CA ASN A 183 -0.54 -24.78 -2.85
C ASN A 183 0.25 -25.00 -1.56
N ARG A 184 1.01 -26.09 -1.50
CA ARG A 184 1.91 -26.40 -0.36
C ARG A 184 3.02 -25.37 -0.10
N LYS A 185 3.21 -24.38 -0.97
CA LYS A 185 4.26 -23.33 -0.90
C LYS A 185 3.69 -21.92 -0.78
N VAL A 186 2.46 -21.73 -0.31
CA VAL A 186 1.94 -20.38 -0.02
C VAL A 186 2.54 -19.90 1.30
N ASP A 187 3.34 -18.84 1.23
CA ASP A 187 3.88 -18.14 2.41
C ASP A 187 3.36 -16.69 2.40
N VAL A 188 2.14 -16.50 2.91
CA VAL A 188 1.56 -15.16 3.08
C VAL A 188 2.11 -14.57 4.36
N LYS A 189 2.82 -13.45 4.24
CA LYS A 189 3.40 -12.73 5.40
C LYS A 189 2.70 -11.42 5.72
N TYR A 190 1.93 -10.88 4.77
CA TYR A 190 1.22 -9.63 4.96
C TYR A 190 -0.15 -9.66 4.31
N VAL A 191 -1.15 -9.24 5.07
CA VAL A 191 -2.53 -9.03 4.62
C VAL A 191 -2.90 -7.58 4.94
N PHE A 192 -3.21 -6.80 3.92
CA PHE A 192 -3.74 -5.46 4.07
C PHE A 192 -5.23 -5.46 3.73
N LEU A 193 -6.03 -4.84 4.59
CA LEU A 193 -7.42 -4.50 4.32
C LEU A 193 -7.61 -2.99 4.42
N MET A 194 -8.32 -2.41 3.47
CA MET A 194 -8.70 -1.00 3.58
C MET A 194 -9.74 -0.79 4.68
N ILE A 195 -10.70 -1.71 4.79
CA ILE A 195 -11.81 -1.66 5.76
C ILE A 195 -11.84 -2.97 6.56
N TYR A 196 -11.91 -2.83 7.88
CA TYR A 196 -12.12 -3.95 8.79
C TYR A 196 -13.46 -4.63 8.54
N SER A 197 -13.49 -5.96 8.60
CA SER A 197 -14.71 -6.76 8.57
C SER A 197 -14.63 -7.90 9.58
N ASN A 198 -15.79 -8.52 9.87
CA ASN A 198 -15.87 -9.64 10.81
C ASN A 198 -15.10 -10.88 10.33
N ASP A 199 -14.78 -10.96 9.04
CA ASP A 199 -14.02 -12.07 8.44
C ASP A 199 -12.50 -11.93 8.64
N VAL A 200 -12.01 -10.84 9.22
CA VAL A 200 -10.58 -10.64 9.50
C VAL A 200 -10.02 -11.73 10.42
N GLU A 201 -10.77 -12.17 11.43
CA GLU A 201 -10.33 -13.26 12.33
C GLU A 201 -10.14 -14.59 11.59
N ARG A 202 -11.00 -14.85 10.60
CA ARG A 202 -10.91 -16.04 9.75
C ARG A 202 -9.69 -15.96 8.84
N LEU A 203 -9.37 -14.77 8.31
CA LEU A 203 -8.13 -14.55 7.55
C LEU A 203 -6.88 -14.76 8.41
N THR A 204 -6.86 -14.24 9.63
CA THR A 204 -5.75 -14.44 10.58
C THR A 204 -5.58 -15.93 10.89
N SER A 205 -6.67 -16.66 11.11
CA SER A 205 -6.64 -18.11 11.31
C SER A 205 -6.15 -18.86 10.06
N LEU A 206 -6.50 -18.36 8.88
CA LEU A 206 -6.06 -18.93 7.60
C LEU A 206 -4.58 -18.63 7.31
N PHE A 207 -4.00 -17.56 7.83
CA PHE A 207 -2.60 -17.20 7.64
C PHE A 207 -1.98 -16.78 8.98
N PRO A 208 -1.74 -17.71 9.91
CA PRO A 208 -1.38 -17.38 11.30
C PRO A 208 0.00 -16.70 11.44
N ASN A 209 0.86 -16.81 10.42
CA ASN A 209 2.16 -16.16 10.39
C ASN A 209 2.14 -14.80 9.68
N ALA A 210 0.99 -14.37 9.15
CA ALA A 210 0.86 -13.10 8.47
C ALA A 210 0.60 -11.97 9.44
N THR A 211 1.25 -10.82 9.20
CA THR A 211 0.81 -9.56 9.80
C THR A 211 -0.46 -9.10 9.08
N VAL A 212 -1.51 -8.80 9.83
CA VAL A 212 -2.79 -8.30 9.29
C VAL A 212 -2.99 -6.84 9.72
N ASP A 213 -3.07 -5.93 8.76
CA ASP A 213 -3.33 -4.51 9.01
C ASP A 213 -4.66 -4.09 8.38
N CYS A 214 -5.43 -3.28 9.10
CA CYS A 214 -6.64 -2.62 8.60
C CYS A 214 -6.43 -1.11 8.61
N LEU A 215 -6.73 -0.43 7.51
CA LEU A 215 -6.60 1.03 7.44
C LEU A 215 -7.75 1.75 8.16
N ILE A 216 -8.98 1.27 7.97
CA ILE A 216 -10.20 1.83 8.55
C ILE A 216 -10.85 0.78 9.45
N GLY A 217 -11.26 1.19 10.65
CA GLY A 217 -11.83 0.32 11.66
C GLY A 217 -10.78 -0.43 12.49
N SER A 218 -11.25 -1.16 13.50
CA SER A 218 -10.46 -2.07 14.33
C SER A 218 -11.41 -3.09 14.96
N PRO A 219 -10.91 -4.27 15.38
CA PRO A 219 -11.67 -5.10 16.31
C PRO A 219 -11.94 -4.27 17.57
N THR A 220 -13.21 -4.15 17.94
CA THR A 220 -13.66 -3.56 19.21
C THR A 220 -13.38 -4.50 20.37
#